data_AF-A0A358GI30-F1
#
_entry.id   AF-A0A358GI30-F1
#
_cell.length_a   1.000
_cell.length_b   1.000
_cell.length_c   1.000
_cell.angle_alpha   90.00
_cell.angle_beta   90.00
_cell.angle_gamma   90.00
#
_symmetry.space_group_name_H-M   'P 1'
#
loop_
_entity.id
_entity.type
_entity.pdbx_description
1 polymer ?
#
loop_
_entity_poly.entity_id
_entity_poly.type
_entity_poly.pdbx_seq_one_letter_code
_entity_poly.pdbx_strand_id
1 'polypeptide(L)'
;MDKKIKLLYTQDILRQSAQCFGIREDSIFELNGFQNFVYSGVVGDREVILRITHVTHRDELLTRAELDFIMFLADRRMKVARPIQSLSGDLIHIIDESFVVTAFEKAPGRNAVIAEESNTFYENIGQMVGKIHKFSLNYSSQHSRYEWNDNTLLASFRSIVR
;
A
#
# COMPACT_ATOMS: atom_id res chain seq x y z
N MET A 1 5.32 13.50 2.41
CA MET A 1 6.59 12.83 2.06
C MET A 1 7.76 13.77 2.35
N ASP A 2 8.85 13.25 2.94
CA ASP A 2 10.07 14.02 3.25
C ASP A 2 10.68 14.61 1.96
N LYS A 3 11.12 15.88 2.03
CA LYS A 3 11.79 16.56 0.90
C LYS A 3 13.06 15.82 0.46
N LYS A 4 13.80 15.21 1.38
CA LYS A 4 15.01 14.44 1.05
C LYS A 4 14.70 13.23 0.18
N ILE A 5 13.63 12.49 0.51
CA ILE A 5 13.19 11.31 -0.26
C ILE A 5 12.75 11.73 -1.66
N LYS A 6 12.07 12.88 -1.80
CA LYS A 6 11.72 13.41 -3.13
C LYS A 6 12.92 13.74 -4.01
N LEU A 7 14.06 14.12 -3.41
CA LEU A 7 15.29 14.40 -4.16
C LEU A 7 16.01 13.13 -4.61
N LEU A 8 15.86 12.03 -3.85
CA LEU A 8 16.42 10.72 -4.20
C LEU A 8 15.58 9.99 -5.27
N TYR A 9 14.29 10.32 -5.37
CA TYR A 9 13.40 9.69 -6.33
C TYR A 9 13.63 10.20 -7.75
N THR A 10 13.82 9.28 -8.70
CA THR A 10 14.13 9.58 -10.10
C THR A 10 13.14 8.91 -11.04
N GLN A 11 13.10 9.39 -12.30
CA GLN A 11 12.32 8.73 -13.35
C GLN A 11 12.81 7.32 -13.66
N ASP A 12 14.11 7.03 -13.48
CA ASP A 12 14.64 5.68 -13.65
C ASP A 12 14.10 4.72 -12.60
N ILE A 13 13.91 5.18 -11.34
CA ILE A 13 13.25 4.38 -10.30
C ILE A 13 11.82 4.05 -10.71
N LEU A 14 11.05 5.03 -11.21
CA LEU A 14 9.70 4.80 -11.71
C LEU A 14 9.68 3.77 -12.84
N ARG A 15 10.57 3.94 -13.83
CA ARG A 15 10.65 3.08 -15.00
C ARG A 15 10.98 1.63 -14.63
N GLN A 16 12.00 1.42 -13.79
CA GLN A 16 12.36 0.09 -13.30
C GLN A 16 11.21 -0.53 -12.49
N SER A 17 10.59 0.26 -11.61
CA SER A 17 9.44 -0.18 -10.81
C SER A 17 8.27 -0.66 -11.68
N ALA A 18 7.93 0.10 -12.73
CA ALA A 18 6.87 -0.25 -13.66
C ALA A 18 7.21 -1.51 -14.48
N GLN A 19 8.46 -1.65 -14.90
CA GLN A 19 8.96 -2.81 -15.65
C GLN A 19 8.85 -4.10 -14.85
N CYS A 20 9.13 -4.10 -13.54
CA CYS A 20 8.97 -5.29 -12.69
C CYS A 20 7.57 -5.91 -12.82
N PHE A 21 6.54 -5.08 -12.91
CA PHE A 21 5.14 -5.52 -12.97
C PHE A 21 4.56 -5.54 -14.40
N GLY A 22 5.38 -5.25 -15.43
CA GLY A 22 4.92 -5.21 -16.82
C GLY A 22 3.90 -4.10 -17.09
N ILE A 23 3.96 -3.00 -16.33
CA ILE A 23 3.11 -1.83 -16.53
C ILE A 23 3.59 -1.10 -17.79
N ARG A 24 2.66 -0.79 -18.70
CA ARG A 24 3.02 -0.05 -19.92
C ARG A 24 3.40 1.39 -19.57
N GLU A 25 4.55 1.83 -20.08
CA GLU A 25 5.13 3.15 -19.80
C GLU A 25 4.20 4.29 -20.20
N ASP A 26 3.49 4.15 -21.33
CA ASP A 26 2.52 5.13 -21.84
C ASP A 26 1.21 5.24 -21.03
N SER A 27 0.98 4.29 -20.12
CA SER A 27 -0.23 4.23 -19.28
C SER A 27 -0.02 4.76 -17.87
N ILE A 28 1.23 5.10 -17.51
CA ILE A 28 1.58 5.51 -16.16
C ILE A 28 1.01 6.91 -15.90
N PHE A 29 0.23 7.04 -14.84
CA PHE A 29 -0.34 8.30 -14.40
C PHE A 29 -0.13 8.47 -12.90
N GLU A 30 0.50 9.58 -12.51
CA GLU A 30 0.77 9.89 -11.10
C GLU A 30 -0.53 10.14 -10.35
N LEU A 31 -0.66 9.47 -9.21
CA LEU A 31 -1.73 9.67 -8.25
C LEU A 31 -1.16 10.43 -7.05
N ASN A 32 -2.01 11.25 -6.41
CA ASN A 32 -1.63 11.98 -5.21
C ASN A 32 -1.35 11.03 -4.03
N GLY A 33 -0.11 10.57 -3.92
CA GLY A 33 0.40 9.77 -2.82
C GLY A 33 1.00 10.64 -1.72
N PHE A 34 0.39 10.67 -0.55
CA PHE A 34 0.86 11.51 0.56
C PHE A 34 2.22 11.05 1.12
N GLN A 35 2.34 9.76 1.41
CA GLN A 35 3.53 9.15 2.02
C GLN A 35 4.32 8.27 1.06
N ASN A 36 3.72 7.84 -0.05
CA ASN A 36 4.32 6.97 -1.07
C ASN A 36 4.22 7.67 -2.42
N PHE A 37 5.08 7.31 -3.38
CA PHE A 37 4.85 7.65 -4.77
C PHE A 37 3.89 6.61 -5.32
N VAL A 38 2.73 7.07 -5.81
CA VAL A 38 1.64 6.19 -6.22
C VAL A 38 1.27 6.52 -7.65
N TYR A 39 1.11 5.50 -8.48
CA TYR A 39 0.77 5.65 -9.88
C TYR A 39 -0.33 4.66 -10.24
N SER A 40 -1.25 5.06 -11.11
CA SER A 40 -2.03 4.10 -11.88
C SER A 40 -1.28 3.70 -13.13
N GLY A 41 -1.54 2.50 -13.62
CA GLY A 41 -1.03 2.02 -14.90
C GLY A 41 -1.85 0.85 -15.40
N VAL A 42 -1.44 0.27 -16.53
CA VAL A 42 -2.13 -0.85 -17.14
C VAL A 42 -1.17 -2.01 -17.42
N VAL A 43 -1.58 -3.23 -17.05
CA VAL A 43 -0.90 -4.49 -17.36
C VAL A 43 -1.84 -5.36 -18.19
N GLY A 44 -1.52 -5.56 -19.47
CA GLY A 44 -2.46 -6.12 -20.44
C GLY A 44 -3.70 -5.22 -20.56
N ASP A 45 -4.87 -5.73 -20.18
CA ASP A 45 -6.13 -4.99 -20.17
C ASP A 45 -6.59 -4.57 -18.76
N ARG A 46 -5.75 -4.77 -17.72
CA ARG A 46 -6.12 -4.53 -16.32
C ARG A 46 -5.48 -3.26 -15.80
N GLU A 47 -6.26 -2.39 -15.18
CA GLU A 47 -5.75 -1.25 -14.42
C GLU A 47 -5.17 -1.70 -13.07
N VAL A 48 -4.01 -1.15 -12.74
CA VAL A 48 -3.27 -1.48 -11.52
C VAL A 48 -2.79 -0.21 -10.82
N ILE A 49 -2.45 -0.33 -9.54
CA ILE A 49 -1.86 0.73 -8.74
C ILE A 49 -0.44 0.32 -8.37
N LEU A 50 0.55 1.06 -8.86
CA LEU A 50 1.94 0.94 -8.47
C LEU A 50 2.19 1.82 -7.24
N ARG A 51 2.81 1.25 -6.21
CA ARG A 51 3.19 1.94 -4.98
C ARG A 51 4.68 1.77 -4.74
N ILE A 52 5.38 2.90 -4.67
CA ILE A 52 6.81 2.99 -4.40
C ILE A 52 6.99 3.74 -3.08
N THR A 53 7.69 3.15 -2.13
CA THR A 53 7.95 3.73 -0.82
C THR A 53 9.43 3.65 -0.49
N HIS A 54 9.94 4.59 0.29
CA HIS A 54 11.34 4.57 0.71
C HIS A 54 11.48 3.72 1.98
N VAL A 55 12.58 2.96 2.12
CA VAL A 55 12.82 2.02 3.23
C VAL A 55 12.74 2.68 4.62
N THR A 56 13.05 3.98 4.73
CA THR A 56 12.94 4.73 5.99
C THR A 56 11.49 4.93 6.46
N HIS A 57 10.52 4.84 5.55
CA HIS A 57 9.10 4.88 5.89
C HIS A 57 8.53 3.48 6.07
N ARG A 58 8.92 2.55 5.20
CA ARG A 58 8.49 1.17 5.27
C ARG A 58 9.52 0.30 4.56
N ASP A 59 10.18 -0.57 5.32
CA ASP A 59 11.11 -1.55 4.79
C ASP A 59 10.38 -2.74 4.15
N GLU A 60 11.15 -3.68 3.61
CA GLU A 60 10.63 -4.89 3.00
C GLU A 60 9.80 -5.73 3.98
N LEU A 61 10.29 -5.94 5.21
CA LEU A 61 9.66 -6.82 6.20
C LEU A 61 8.28 -6.27 6.62
N LEU A 62 8.20 -4.97 6.88
CA LEU A 62 6.97 -4.27 7.23
C LEU A 62 5.99 -4.20 6.06
N THR A 63 6.50 -4.18 4.83
CA THR A 63 5.69 -4.29 3.62
C THR A 63 5.15 -5.71 3.46
N ARG A 64 5.97 -6.73 3.66
CA ARG A 64 5.59 -8.14 3.59
C ARG A 64 4.50 -8.48 4.61
N ALA A 65 4.66 -8.05 5.85
CA ALA A 65 3.64 -8.20 6.91
C ALA A 65 2.27 -7.60 6.52
N GLU A 66 2.26 -6.49 5.78
CA GLU A 66 1.03 -5.91 5.26
C GLU A 66 0.43 -6.71 4.12
N LEU A 67 1.26 -7.16 3.17
CA LEU A 67 0.76 -7.96 2.05
C LEU A 67 0.15 -9.28 2.55
N ASP A 68 0.79 -9.94 3.51
CA ASP A 68 0.27 -11.15 4.15
C ASP A 68 -1.11 -10.92 4.76
N PHE A 69 -1.30 -9.80 5.47
CA PHE A 69 -2.57 -9.46 6.08
C PHE A 69 -3.65 -9.12 5.04
N ILE A 70 -3.30 -8.39 3.99
CA ILE A 70 -4.23 -8.10 2.87
C ILE A 70 -4.66 -9.39 2.19
N MET A 71 -3.71 -10.29 1.90
CA MET A 71 -4.01 -11.59 1.30
C MET A 71 -4.89 -12.45 2.21
N PHE A 72 -4.60 -12.49 3.52
CA PHE A 72 -5.42 -13.18 4.52
C PHE A 72 -6.89 -12.70 4.53
N LEU A 73 -7.11 -11.39 4.38
CA LEU A 73 -8.45 -10.80 4.26
C LEU A 73 -9.10 -11.14 2.91
N ALA A 74 -8.35 -11.04 1.82
CA ALA A 74 -8.83 -11.35 0.47
C ALA A 74 -9.27 -12.82 0.36
N ASP A 75 -8.53 -13.75 0.96
CA ASP A 75 -8.86 -15.18 0.98
C ASP A 75 -10.13 -15.48 1.80
N ARG A 76 -10.53 -14.56 2.69
CA ARG A 76 -11.81 -14.57 3.42
C ARG A 76 -12.91 -13.80 2.70
N ARG A 77 -12.73 -13.52 1.41
CA ARG A 77 -13.67 -12.81 0.53
C ARG A 77 -13.97 -11.38 0.97
N MET A 78 -13.07 -10.77 1.74
CA MET A 78 -13.16 -9.34 2.01
C MET A 78 -12.83 -8.55 0.75
N LYS A 79 -13.57 -7.46 0.52
CA LYS A 79 -13.33 -6.55 -0.60
C LYS A 79 -12.14 -5.65 -0.30
N VAL A 80 -10.93 -6.19 -0.49
CA VAL A 80 -9.66 -5.47 -0.36
C VAL A 80 -8.92 -5.50 -1.70
N ALA A 81 -8.11 -4.48 -1.99
CA ALA A 81 -7.28 -4.45 -3.19
C ALA A 81 -6.17 -5.49 -3.04
N ARG A 82 -6.19 -6.55 -3.85
CA ARG A 82 -5.22 -7.64 -3.74
C ARG A 82 -3.88 -7.19 -4.34
N PRO A 83 -2.73 -7.52 -3.72
CA PRO A 83 -1.44 -7.29 -4.36
C PRO A 83 -1.29 -8.16 -5.60
N ILE A 84 -0.64 -7.63 -6.63
CA ILE A 84 -0.35 -8.36 -7.87
C ILE A 84 1.08 -8.88 -7.86
N GLN A 85 1.30 -10.03 -8.47
CA GLN A 85 2.64 -10.57 -8.70
C GLN A 85 3.31 -9.84 -9.87
N SER A 86 4.62 -9.64 -9.74
CA SER A 86 5.49 -9.19 -10.81
C SER A 86 5.64 -10.24 -11.90
N LEU A 87 6.34 -9.88 -12.98
CA LEU A 87 6.72 -10.82 -14.03
C LEU A 87 7.62 -11.97 -13.52
N SER A 88 8.36 -11.75 -12.43
CA SER A 88 9.16 -12.77 -11.75
C SER A 88 8.37 -13.66 -10.78
N GLY A 89 7.10 -13.33 -10.51
CA GLY A 89 6.27 -14.03 -9.52
C GLY A 89 6.33 -13.46 -8.10
N ASP A 90 7.16 -12.44 -7.86
CA ASP A 90 7.34 -11.80 -6.55
C ASP A 90 6.32 -10.69 -6.32
N LEU A 91 6.01 -10.41 -5.04
CA LEU A 91 5.09 -9.33 -4.65
C LEU A 91 5.81 -8.02 -4.31
N ILE A 92 7.10 -8.08 -4.00
CA ILE A 92 7.92 -6.95 -3.52
C ILE A 92 9.21 -6.91 -4.32
N HIS A 93 9.61 -5.71 -4.75
CA HIS A 93 10.90 -5.44 -5.39
C HIS A 93 11.63 -4.33 -4.65
N ILE A 94 12.95 -4.40 -4.60
CA ILE A 94 13.80 -3.33 -4.08
C ILE A 94 14.54 -2.69 -5.25
N ILE A 95 14.35 -1.39 -5.43
CA ILE A 95 15.01 -0.59 -6.48
C ILE A 95 15.95 0.40 -5.81
N ASP A 96 17.17 0.53 -6.36
CA ASP A 96 18.19 1.47 -5.88
C ASP A 96 18.51 1.31 -4.37
N GLU A 97 18.39 0.07 -3.86
CA GLU A 97 18.58 -0.34 -2.45
C GLU A 97 17.69 0.36 -1.41
N SER A 98 16.88 1.33 -1.85
CA SER A 98 16.23 2.30 -0.98
C SER A 98 14.73 2.39 -1.20
N PHE A 99 14.21 1.84 -2.31
CA PHE A 99 12.81 1.91 -2.66
C PHE A 99 12.16 0.52 -2.69
N VAL A 100 11.16 0.34 -1.83
CA VAL A 100 10.30 -0.84 -1.78
C VAL A 100 9.12 -0.62 -2.72
N VAL A 101 8.97 -1.52 -3.69
CA VAL A 101 7.99 -1.44 -4.77
C VAL A 101 6.98 -2.57 -4.63
N THR A 102 5.71 -2.21 -4.72
CA THR A 102 4.57 -3.12 -4.70
C THR A 102 3.54 -2.66 -5.72
N ALA A 103 2.72 -3.58 -6.23
CA ALA A 103 1.59 -3.21 -7.05
C ALA A 103 0.32 -3.93 -6.60
N PHE A 104 -0.83 -3.31 -6.85
CA PHE A 104 -2.14 -3.76 -6.42
C PHE A 104 -3.16 -3.68 -7.54
N GLU A 105 -4.21 -4.48 -7.44
CA GLU A 105 -5.41 -4.30 -8.26
C GLU A 105 -6.01 -2.91 -8.00
N LYS A 106 -6.42 -2.20 -9.05
CA LYS A 106 -7.18 -0.96 -8.89
C LYS A 106 -8.58 -1.30 -8.40
N ALA A 107 -8.96 -0.76 -7.24
CA ALA A 107 -10.30 -0.95 -6.70
C ALA A 107 -11.35 -0.32 -7.63
N PRO A 108 -12.44 -1.03 -7.95
CA PRO A 108 -13.49 -0.49 -8.80
C PRO A 108 -14.30 0.58 -8.06
N GLY A 109 -15.00 1.43 -8.82
CA GLY A 109 -15.87 2.46 -8.30
C GLY A 109 -15.21 3.84 -8.23
N ARG A 110 -15.63 4.66 -7.26
CA ARG A 110 -15.19 6.05 -7.09
C ARG A 110 -14.79 6.34 -5.65
N ASN A 111 -14.05 7.42 -5.47
CA ASN A 111 -13.84 8.00 -4.14
C ASN A 111 -15.17 8.46 -3.55
N ALA A 112 -15.33 8.24 -2.25
CA ALA A 112 -16.46 8.76 -1.49
C ALA A 112 -16.34 10.27 -1.30
N VAL A 113 -17.47 10.97 -1.25
CA VAL A 113 -17.51 12.39 -0.95
C VAL A 113 -17.97 12.58 0.50
N ILE A 114 -17.07 13.12 1.32
CA ILE A 114 -17.29 13.25 2.77
C ILE A 114 -18.54 14.11 3.02
N ALA A 115 -19.40 13.64 3.93
CA ALA A 115 -20.67 14.28 4.30
C ALA A 115 -21.76 14.33 3.21
N GLU A 116 -21.53 13.74 2.04
CA GLU A 116 -22.52 13.64 0.95
C GLU A 116 -23.02 12.21 0.73
N GLU A 117 -22.32 11.20 1.26
CA GLU A 117 -22.77 9.81 1.16
C GLU A 117 -23.99 9.51 2.05
N SER A 118 -24.72 8.44 1.71
CA SER A 118 -25.92 8.03 2.45
C SER A 118 -25.61 7.38 3.81
N ASN A 119 -26.60 7.33 4.70
CA ASN A 119 -26.48 6.59 5.97
C ASN A 119 -26.10 5.12 5.74
N THR A 120 -26.71 4.46 4.74
CA THR A 120 -26.38 3.08 4.38
C THR A 120 -24.92 2.92 3.95
N PHE A 121 -24.33 3.92 3.29
CA PHE A 121 -22.90 3.90 2.95
C PHE A 121 -22.04 3.87 4.23
N TYR A 122 -22.33 4.71 5.22
CA TYR A 122 -21.60 4.72 6.48
C TYR A 122 -21.83 3.45 7.31
N GLU A 123 -23.04 2.90 7.32
CA GLU A 123 -23.32 1.59 7.93
C GLU A 123 -22.48 0.47 7.28
N ASN A 124 -22.35 0.49 5.95
CA ASN A 124 -21.53 -0.48 5.22
C ASN A 124 -20.04 -0.37 5.59
N ILE A 125 -19.53 0.84 5.82
CA ILE A 125 -18.15 1.03 6.36
C ILE A 125 -18.05 0.36 7.74
N GLY A 126 -19.00 0.62 8.64
CA GLY A 126 -19.01 0.01 9.97
C GLY A 126 -19.03 -1.52 9.92
N GLN A 127 -19.88 -2.10 9.05
CA GLN A 127 -19.94 -3.53 8.83
C GLN A 127 -18.62 -4.10 8.27
N MET A 128 -17.98 -3.39 7.32
CA MET A 128 -16.69 -3.78 6.76
C MET A 128 -15.61 -3.79 7.84
N VAL A 129 -15.49 -2.73 8.64
CA VAL A 129 -14.53 -2.62 9.74
C VAL A 129 -14.76 -3.71 10.79
N GLY A 130 -16.01 -3.93 11.20
CA GLY A 130 -16.36 -4.99 12.15
C GLY A 130 -15.97 -6.40 11.66
N LYS A 131 -16.13 -6.67 10.35
CA LYS A 131 -15.66 -7.92 9.74
C LYS A 131 -14.14 -8.03 9.74
N ILE A 132 -13.42 -6.95 9.41
CA ILE A 132 -11.95 -6.92 9.49
C ILE A 132 -11.51 -7.25 10.92
N HIS A 133 -12.04 -6.56 11.93
CA HIS A 133 -11.72 -6.82 13.34
C HIS A 133 -11.96 -8.29 13.73
N LYS A 134 -13.12 -8.84 13.38
CA LYS A 134 -13.44 -10.25 13.66
C LYS A 134 -12.43 -11.22 13.03
N PHE A 135 -12.00 -10.96 11.79
CA PHE A 135 -11.02 -11.81 11.13
C PHE A 135 -9.62 -11.65 11.72
N SER A 136 -9.21 -10.44 12.10
CA SER A 136 -7.91 -10.16 12.72
C SER A 136 -7.69 -10.94 14.02
N LEU A 137 -8.74 -11.26 14.78
CA LEU A 137 -8.63 -12.09 15.99
C LEU A 137 -8.05 -13.50 15.74
N ASN A 138 -8.16 -13.99 14.50
CA ASN A 138 -7.65 -15.31 14.10
C ASN A 138 -6.48 -15.19 13.12
N TYR A 139 -5.90 -13.99 12.98
CA TYR A 139 -4.74 -13.77 12.13
C TYR A 139 -3.47 -14.12 12.91
N SER A 140 -2.72 -15.11 12.42
CA SER A 140 -1.38 -15.41 12.91
C SER A 140 -0.37 -14.81 11.93
N SER A 141 0.37 -13.80 12.39
CA SER A 141 1.35 -13.14 11.53
C SER A 141 2.58 -14.01 11.32
N GLN A 142 3.06 -14.11 10.09
CA GLN A 142 4.37 -14.68 9.78
C GLN A 142 5.50 -13.64 9.91
N HIS A 143 5.16 -12.37 9.65
CA HIS A 143 6.06 -11.23 9.76
C HIS A 143 5.44 -10.20 10.72
N SER A 144 6.14 -9.81 11.78
CA SER A 144 5.58 -8.86 12.75
C SER A 144 5.70 -7.43 12.24
N ARG A 145 4.64 -6.63 12.44
CA ARG A 145 4.78 -5.18 12.49
C ARG A 145 5.17 -4.75 13.90
N TYR A 146 5.71 -3.54 14.00
CA TYR A 146 5.92 -2.88 15.28
C TYR A 146 4.58 -2.66 15.99
N GLU A 147 4.60 -2.69 17.32
CA GLU A 147 3.42 -2.41 18.14
C GLU A 147 2.98 -0.95 17.96
N TRP A 148 1.70 -0.66 18.20
CA TRP A 148 1.17 0.68 17.97
C TRP A 148 1.92 1.77 18.78
N ASN A 149 2.45 1.40 19.96
CA ASN A 149 3.19 2.28 20.87
C ASN A 149 4.67 2.50 20.46
N ASP A 150 5.18 1.70 19.53
CA ASP A 150 6.51 1.83 18.93
C ASP A 150 6.51 2.74 17.69
N ASN A 151 5.35 3.30 17.34
CA ASN A 151 5.24 4.26 16.26
C ASN A 151 6.19 5.45 16.49
N THR A 152 7.03 5.76 15.51
CA THR A 152 8.09 6.79 15.62
C THR A 152 7.55 8.17 15.99
N LEU A 153 6.36 8.56 15.52
CA LEU A 153 5.73 9.81 15.93
C LEU A 153 5.38 9.78 17.42
N LEU A 154 4.69 8.72 17.89
CA LEU A 154 4.32 8.57 19.29
C LEU A 154 5.56 8.46 20.21
N ALA A 155 6.59 7.76 19.77
CA ALA A 155 7.87 7.67 20.46
C ALA A 155 8.56 9.04 20.55
N SER A 156 8.55 9.84 19.47
CA SER A 156 9.14 11.18 19.48
C SER A 156 8.41 12.13 20.43
N PHE A 157 7.07 12.06 20.51
CA PHE A 157 6.29 12.85 21.47
C PHE A 157 6.70 12.58 22.92
N ARG A 158 6.98 11.31 23.28
CA ARG A 158 7.44 10.96 24.64
C ARG A 158 8.77 11.61 25.02
N SER A 159 9.62 11.94 24.04
CA SER A 159 10.88 12.64 24.29
C SER A 159 10.72 14.15 24.51
N ILE A 160 9.60 14.73 24.06
CA ILE A 160 9.31 16.17 24.15
C ILE A 160 8.58 16.53 25.46
N VAL A 161 7.76 15.62 26.00
CA VAL A 161 6.99 15.84 27.24
C VAL A 161 7.79 15.42 28.49
N ARG A 162 9.10 15.71 28.52
CA ARG A 162 9.94 15.55 29.72
C ARG A 162 10.12 16.86 30.46
#